data_AF-A0A2N8NUK3-F1
#
_entry.id   AF-A0A2N8NUK3-F1
#
_cell.length_a   1.000
_cell.length_b   1.000
_cell.length_c   1.000
_cell.angle_alpha   90.00
_cell.angle_beta   90.00
_cell.angle_gamma   90.00
#
_symmetry.space_group_name_H-M   'P 1'
#
loop_
_entity.id
_entity.type
_entity.pdbx_description
1 polymer ?
#
loop_
_entity_poly.entity_id
_entity_poly.type
_entity_poly.pdbx_seq_one_letter_code
_entity_poly.pdbx_strand_id
1 'polypeptide(L)'
;MHPVFDAGKCLDVDTRAQSGDYGGNVHLYHCWQGQNQMWRLDDIGDGWFSVIAHHNYKALDVDTRNGNINNANVHNWTYWGGNNQMWRISPA
;
A
#
# COMPACT_ATOMS: atom_id res chain seq x y z
N MET A 1 5.07 -10.80 -1.25
CA MET A 1 3.75 -11.27 -1.73
C MET A 1 3.34 -10.49 -2.96
N HIS A 2 2.45 -11.07 -3.77
CA HIS A 2 1.84 -10.45 -4.96
C HIS A 2 0.32 -10.53 -4.74
N PRO A 3 -0.31 -9.54 -4.08
CA PRO A 3 -1.72 -9.62 -3.73
C PRO A 3 -2.56 -9.55 -5.00
N VAL A 4 -3.30 -10.63 -5.26
CA VAL A 4 -4.18 -10.78 -6.43
C VAL A 4 -5.62 -10.65 -5.96
N PHE A 5 -6.39 -9.82 -6.65
CA PHE A 5 -7.84 -9.81 -6.61
C PHE A 5 -8.36 -10.48 -7.89
N ASP A 6 -9.55 -11.07 -7.83
CA ASP A 6 -10.20 -11.86 -8.88
C ASP A 6 -9.91 -11.41 -10.34
N ALA A 7 -9.92 -12.37 -11.27
CA ALA A 7 -9.74 -12.17 -12.71
C ALA A 7 -8.41 -11.52 -13.15
N GLY A 8 -7.31 -11.77 -12.43
CA GLY A 8 -5.96 -11.37 -12.86
C GLY A 8 -5.63 -9.90 -12.62
N LYS A 9 -6.25 -9.29 -11.60
CA LYS A 9 -5.90 -7.96 -11.11
C LYS A 9 -5.03 -8.05 -9.87
N CYS A 10 -4.09 -7.12 -9.74
CA CYS A 10 -3.14 -7.07 -8.64
C CYS A 10 -3.22 -5.73 -7.93
N LEU A 11 -2.95 -5.75 -6.61
CA LEU A 11 -2.73 -4.53 -5.84
C LEU A 11 -1.48 -3.82 -6.38
N ASP A 12 -1.67 -2.65 -6.97
CA ASP A 12 -0.68 -1.93 -7.76
C ASP A 12 -0.56 -0.49 -7.26
N VAL A 13 0.65 0.08 -7.34
CA VAL A 13 0.87 1.51 -7.17
C VAL A 13 1.02 2.17 -8.54
N ASP A 14 0.22 3.19 -8.83
CA ASP A 14 0.42 4.00 -10.03
C ASP A 14 1.74 4.79 -9.91
N THR A 15 2.74 4.39 -10.68
CA THR A 15 4.08 4.98 -10.62
C THR A 15 4.21 6.31 -11.35
N ARG A 16 3.19 6.74 -12.11
CA ARG A 16 3.26 7.94 -12.97
C ARG A 16 3.23 9.27 -12.21
N ALA A 17 2.67 9.27 -11.00
CA ALA A 17 2.48 10.49 -10.20
C ALA A 17 3.46 10.61 -9.01
N GLN A 18 4.49 9.77 -8.94
CA GLN A 18 5.40 9.72 -7.79
C GLN A 18 6.44 10.85 -7.83
N SER A 19 6.65 11.53 -6.69
CA SER A 19 7.72 12.52 -6.52
C SER A 19 8.15 12.64 -5.06
N GLY A 20 9.42 12.39 -4.75
CA GLY A 20 9.95 12.52 -3.39
C GLY A 20 9.19 11.63 -2.40
N ASP A 21 8.63 12.23 -1.35
CA ASP A 21 7.82 11.52 -0.36
C ASP A 21 6.42 11.13 -0.87
N TYR A 22 5.89 11.90 -1.83
CA TYR A 22 4.62 11.62 -2.49
C TYR A 22 4.73 10.37 -3.33
N GLY A 23 4.06 9.31 -2.88
CA GLY A 23 3.87 8.12 -3.68
C GLY A 23 2.68 8.26 -4.63
N GLY A 24 2.33 7.13 -5.24
CA GLY A 24 1.24 7.01 -6.18
C GLY A 24 -0.02 6.49 -5.52
N ASN A 25 -1.13 6.65 -6.24
CA ASN A 25 -2.39 6.04 -5.84
C ASN A 25 -2.27 4.51 -5.81
N VAL A 26 -2.92 3.87 -4.84
CA VAL A 26 -3.04 2.41 -4.81
C VAL A 26 -4.36 2.01 -5.48
N HIS A 27 -4.28 1.08 -6.42
CA HIS A 27 -5.43 0.65 -7.23
C HIS A 27 -5.32 -0.84 -7.62
N LEU A 28 -6.32 -1.34 -8.32
CA LEU A 28 -6.28 -2.64 -8.97
C LEU A 28 -5.90 -2.48 -10.44
N TYR A 29 -4.81 -3.12 -10.85
CA TYR A 29 -4.34 -3.10 -12.23
C TYR A 29 -4.08 -4.51 -12.76
N HIS A 30 -3.95 -4.68 -14.09
CA HIS A 30 -3.67 -6.01 -14.64
C HIS A 30 -2.34 -6.54 -14.05
N CYS A 31 -2.31 -7.80 -13.64
CA CYS A 31 -1.09 -8.39 -13.11
C CYS A 31 -0.04 -8.52 -14.21
N TRP A 32 1.13 -7.91 -14.02
CA TRP A 32 2.25 -7.98 -14.97
C TRP A 32 3.60 -8.27 -14.29
N GLN A 33 3.57 -8.66 -13.01
CA GLN A 33 4.76 -8.97 -12.20
C GLN A 33 5.71 -7.77 -12.02
N GLY A 34 5.21 -6.55 -12.19
CA GLY A 34 5.95 -5.33 -11.87
C GLY A 34 6.25 -5.24 -10.38
N GLN A 35 7.38 -4.64 -10.01
CA GLN A 35 7.74 -4.46 -8.60
C GLN A 35 6.76 -3.56 -7.84
N ASN A 36 6.05 -2.67 -8.54
CA ASN A 36 4.98 -1.85 -7.97
C ASN A 36 3.70 -2.64 -7.66
N GLN A 37 3.68 -3.95 -7.96
CA GLN A 37 2.64 -4.91 -7.56
C GLN A 37 3.12 -5.89 -6.50
N MET A 38 4.38 -5.81 -6.10
CA MET A 38 4.98 -6.67 -5.09
C MET A 38 5.03 -5.95 -3.77
N TRP A 39 4.59 -6.64 -2.72
CA TRP A 39 4.46 -6.09 -1.38
C TRP A 39 5.16 -6.98 -0.37
N ARG A 40 5.73 -6.39 0.67
CA ARG A 40 6.29 -7.08 1.82
C ARG A 40 5.39 -6.80 3.02
N LEU A 41 5.15 -7.82 3.84
CA LEU A 41 4.51 -7.67 5.13
C LEU A 41 5.60 -7.68 6.18
N ASP A 42 5.81 -6.55 6.84
CA ASP A 42 6.72 -6.49 7.97
C ASP A 42 5.87 -6.53 9.24
N ASP A 43 6.03 -7.59 10.02
CA ASP A 43 5.41 -7.72 11.34
C ASP A 43 5.97 -6.64 12.27
N ILE A 44 5.07 -5.84 12.84
CA ILE A 44 5.39 -4.76 13.78
C ILE A 44 4.81 -5.02 15.18
N GLY A 45 4.34 -6.24 15.46
CA GLY A 45 3.84 -6.71 16.75
C GLY A 45 2.31 -6.67 16.88
N ASP A 46 1.79 -7.43 17.85
CA ASP A 46 0.36 -7.43 18.24
C ASP A 46 -0.64 -7.68 17.10
N GLY A 47 -0.20 -8.43 16.09
CA GLY A 47 -0.97 -8.77 14.89
C GLY A 47 -1.07 -7.62 13.86
N TRP A 48 -0.26 -6.57 14.01
CA TRP A 48 -0.15 -5.47 13.06
C TRP A 48 1.02 -5.67 12.11
N PHE A 49 0.85 -5.19 10.88
CA PHE A 49 1.87 -5.22 9.84
C PHE A 49 2.02 -3.83 9.23
N SER A 50 3.23 -3.51 8.78
CA SER A 50 3.40 -2.52 7.71
C SER A 50 3.42 -3.25 6.37
N VAL A 51 2.78 -2.66 5.35
CA VAL A 51 2.66 -3.25 4.01
C VAL A 51 3.52 -2.43 3.06
N ILE A 52 4.70 -2.91 2.73
CA ILE A 52 5.74 -2.14 2.04
C ILE A 52 5.81 -2.49 0.56
N ALA A 53 5.71 -1.50 -0.32
CA ALA A 53 5.86 -1.67 -1.75
C ALA A 53 7.32 -1.97 -2.11
N HIS A 54 7.55 -2.98 -2.96
CA HIS A 54 8.90 -3.43 -3.28
C HIS A 54 9.67 -2.43 -4.16
N HIS A 55 9.00 -1.68 -5.03
CA HIS A 55 9.67 -0.81 -6.01
C HIS A 55 10.33 0.43 -5.40
N ASN A 56 9.85 0.91 -4.25
CA ASN A 56 10.37 2.14 -3.64
C ASN A 56 10.38 2.14 -2.10
N TYR A 57 10.05 1.02 -1.46
CA TYR A 57 10.05 0.84 0.00
C TYR A 57 9.10 1.77 0.78
N LYS A 58 8.12 2.36 0.10
CA LYS A 58 7.04 3.13 0.74
C LYS A 58 5.96 2.19 1.27
N ALA A 59 5.28 2.61 2.34
CA ALA A 59 4.20 1.85 2.96
C ALA A 59 2.84 2.15 2.31
N LEU A 60 1.94 1.17 2.33
CA LEU A 60 0.51 1.34 2.14
C LEU A 60 -0.01 2.27 3.26
N ASP A 61 -0.62 3.38 2.87
CA ASP A 61 -0.89 4.51 3.75
C ASP A 61 -2.30 5.03 3.47
N VAL A 62 -3.07 5.28 4.54
CA VAL A 62 -4.33 6.02 4.44
C VAL A 62 -4.01 7.51 4.48
N ASP A 63 -4.47 8.26 3.48
CA ASP A 63 -4.26 9.70 3.41
C ASP A 63 -5.08 10.44 4.49
N THR A 64 -4.42 10.71 5.62
CA THR A 64 -5.03 11.39 6.77
C THR A 64 -4.84 12.91 6.76
N ARG A 65 -4.43 13.53 5.64
CA ARG A 65 -4.24 14.99 5.56
C ARG A 65 -5.49 15.79 5.90
N ASN A 66 -6.67 15.23 5.61
CA ASN A 66 -7.97 15.80 5.93
C ASN A 66 -8.61 15.17 7.19
N GLY A 67 -7.82 14.49 8.02
CA GLY A 67 -8.28 13.75 9.20
C GLY A 67 -8.64 12.29 8.92
N ASN A 68 -9.12 11.59 9.97
CA ASN A 68 -9.61 10.21 9.88
C ASN A 68 -11.07 10.22 9.44
N ILE A 69 -11.28 10.27 8.12
CA ILE A 69 -12.61 10.40 7.50
C ILE A 69 -12.93 9.19 6.63
N ASN A 70 -14.21 8.90 6.50
CA ASN A 70 -14.68 7.91 5.53
C ASN A 70 -14.29 8.34 4.12
N ASN A 71 -13.94 7.35 3.28
CA ASN A 71 -13.47 7.55 1.91
C ASN A 71 -12.12 8.29 1.80
N ALA A 72 -11.34 8.36 2.88
CA ALA A 72 -9.93 8.72 2.77
C ALA A 72 -9.23 7.79 1.78
N ASN A 73 -8.38 8.37 0.93
CA ASN A 73 -7.70 7.61 -0.11
C ASN A 73 -6.66 6.67 0.50
N VAL A 74 -6.37 5.57 -0.20
CA VAL A 74 -5.20 4.73 0.09
C VAL A 74 -4.16 4.97 -1.01
N HIS A 75 -2.97 5.41 -0.59
CA HIS A 75 -1.81 5.63 -1.47
C HIS A 75 -0.60 4.89 -0.91
N ASN A 76 0.57 5.00 -1.55
CA ASN A 76 1.80 4.72 -0.83
C ASN A 76 2.50 6.01 -0.39
N TRP A 77 3.15 5.95 0.78
CA TRP A 77 3.87 7.07 1.35
C TRP A 77 5.16 6.61 2.02
N THR A 78 6.13 7.51 2.18
CA THR A 78 7.35 7.21 2.95
C THR A 78 6.98 6.58 4.29
N TYR A 79 7.57 5.43 4.60
CA TYR A 79 7.29 4.74 5.85
C TYR A 79 7.88 5.53 7.01
N TRP A 80 7.05 5.85 8.00
CA TRP A 80 7.46 6.55 9.23
C TRP A 80 6.86 5.93 10.50
N GLY A 81 6.12 4.83 10.37
CA GLY A 81 5.54 4.09 11.50
C GLY A 81 4.26 4.70 12.07
N GLY A 82 3.59 5.57 11.31
CA GLY A 82 2.32 6.16 11.71
C GLY A 82 1.17 5.15 11.75
N ASN A 83 0.15 5.43 12.57
CA ASN A 83 -1.05 4.57 12.68
C ASN A 83 -1.75 4.34 11.33
N ASN A 84 -1.69 5.31 10.42
CA ASN A 84 -2.26 5.23 9.07
C ASN A 84 -1.45 4.32 8.12
N GLN A 85 -0.35 3.72 8.59
CA GLN A 85 0.50 2.75 7.89
C GLN A 85 0.47 1.35 8.54
N MET A 86 -0.36 1.17 9.57
CA MET A 86 -0.49 -0.09 10.29
C MET A 86 -1.76 -0.82 9.85
N TRP A 87 -1.60 -2.07 9.42
CA TRP A 87 -2.67 -2.88 8.87
C TRP A 87 -2.83 -4.19 9.64
N ARG A 88 -4.07 -4.60 9.88
CA ARG A 88 -4.40 -5.97 10.26
C ARG A 88 -4.84 -6.73 9.01
N ILE A 89 -4.39 -7.97 8.91
CA ILE A 89 -4.73 -8.85 7.78
C ILE A 89 -5.65 -9.94 8.31
N SER A 90 -6.84 -10.02 7.74
CA SER A 90 -7.85 -11.02 8.09
C SER A 90 -8.18 -11.89 6.88
N PRO A 91 -8.56 -13.16 7.08
CA PRO A 91 -9.15 -13.98 6.03
C PRO A 91 -10.40 -13.31 5.43
N ALA A 92 -10.67 -13.61 4.16
CA ALA A 92 -11.92 -13.24 3.48
C ALA A 92 -13.07 -14.17 3.89
#